data_AF-A0A9B0LLL7-F1
#
_entry.id   AF-A0A9B0LLL7-F1
#
_cell.length_a   1.000
_cell.length_b   1.000
_cell.length_c   1.000
_cell.angle_alpha   90.00
_cell.angle_beta   90.00
_cell.angle_gamma   90.00
#
_symmetry.space_group_name_H-M   'P 1'
#
loop_
_entity.id
_entity.type
_entity.pdbx_description
1 polymer ?
#
loop_
_entity_poly.entity_id
_entity_poly.type
_entity_poly.pdbx_seq_one_letter_code
_entity_poly.pdbx_strand_id
1 'polypeptide(L)'
;MNKGGSFSKNSKEDTEKSEKKCKAFKDISKYFSKEEWANLGYSDKITYVYMKRNYDTMTSLGLKATLPAFMCSKKRAKQSSGCDSDEDQNPKNQAQR
;
A
#
# COMPACT_ATOMS: atom_id res chain seq x y z
N MET A 1 33.85 -43.95 2.82
CA MET A 1 32.60 -43.15 2.74
C MET A 1 32.48 -42.35 4.02
N ASN A 2 32.59 -41.01 3.98
CA ASN A 2 32.24 -40.17 5.12
C ASN A 2 31.48 -38.95 4.59
N LYS A 3 30.15 -39.09 4.51
CA LYS A 3 29.19 -38.00 4.31
C LYS A 3 29.03 -37.30 5.65
N GLY A 4 29.67 -36.15 5.81
CA GLY A 4 29.56 -35.32 7.01
C GLY A 4 29.48 -33.84 6.64
N GLY A 5 28.64 -33.50 5.66
CA GLY A 5 28.36 -32.10 5.34
C GLY A 5 27.44 -31.50 6.40
N SER A 6 28.00 -31.00 7.50
CA SER A 6 27.24 -30.22 8.47
C SER A 6 26.98 -28.83 7.90
N PHE A 7 25.82 -28.63 7.27
CA PHE A 7 25.28 -27.30 6.98
C PHE A 7 24.86 -26.67 8.31
N SER A 8 25.79 -25.96 8.96
CA SER A 8 25.51 -25.26 10.20
C SER A 8 25.81 -23.77 10.00
N LYS A 9 24.73 -22.99 9.95
CA LYS A 9 24.57 -21.57 10.34
C LYS A 9 24.02 -20.65 9.24
N ASN A 10 22.69 -20.52 9.22
CA ASN A 10 21.99 -19.36 8.62
C ASN A 10 21.32 -18.48 9.70
N SER A 11 21.66 -18.65 10.99
CA SER A 11 20.88 -18.09 12.12
C SER A 11 20.72 -16.56 12.11
N LYS A 12 21.64 -15.84 11.45
CA LYS A 12 21.58 -14.37 11.33
C LYS A 12 20.60 -13.92 10.23
N GLU A 13 20.53 -14.66 9.12
CA GLU A 13 19.69 -14.30 7.97
C GLU A 13 18.20 -14.50 8.27
N ASP A 14 17.86 -15.58 8.98
CA ASP A 14 16.47 -15.90 9.34
C ASP A 14 15.86 -14.86 10.30
N THR A 15 16.68 -14.33 11.21
CA THR A 15 16.26 -13.33 12.18
C THR A 15 15.98 -11.98 11.51
N GLU A 16 16.87 -11.55 10.60
CA GLU A 16 16.73 -10.29 9.88
C GLU A 16 15.55 -10.32 8.88
N LYS A 17 15.36 -11.46 8.20
CA LYS A 17 14.24 -11.67 7.27
C LYS A 17 12.89 -11.62 7.99
N SER A 18 12.81 -12.20 9.19
CA SER A 18 11.62 -12.14 10.03
C SER A 18 11.31 -10.70 10.46
N GLU A 19 12.32 -9.95 10.92
CA GLU A 19 12.14 -8.58 11.39
C GLU A 19 11.66 -7.63 10.29
N LYS A 20 12.29 -7.69 9.10
CA LYS A 20 11.87 -6.90 7.92
C LYS A 20 10.42 -7.16 7.56
N LYS A 21 9.99 -8.42 7.66
CA LYS A 21 8.61 -8.81 7.37
C LYS A 21 7.63 -8.34 8.45
N CYS A 22 7.99 -8.44 9.73
CA CYS A 22 7.19 -7.87 10.82
C CYS A 22 6.97 -6.36 10.64
N LYS A 23 7.99 -5.62 10.22
CA LYS A 23 7.89 -4.18 9.91
C LYS A 23 6.93 -3.93 8.74
N ALA A 24 7.05 -4.70 7.66
CA ALA A 24 6.16 -4.58 6.50
C ALA A 24 4.69 -4.88 6.85
N PHE A 25 4.43 -5.90 7.67
CA PHE A 25 3.08 -6.22 8.14
C PHE A 25 2.50 -5.10 9.01
N LYS A 26 3.29 -4.48 9.89
CA LYS A 26 2.85 -3.32 10.67
C LYS A 26 2.47 -2.14 9.76
N ASP A 27 3.28 -1.86 8.74
CA ASP A 27 3.00 -0.78 7.79
C ASP A 27 1.71 -1.01 6.99
N ILE A 28 1.38 -2.26 6.64
CA ILE A 28 0.12 -2.59 5.97
C ILE A 28 -1.06 -2.56 6.93
N SER A 29 -0.89 -3.02 8.17
CA SER A 29 -1.99 -3.15 9.14
C SER A 29 -2.75 -1.84 9.42
N LYS A 30 -2.11 -0.68 9.23
CA LYS A 30 -2.71 0.64 9.42
C LYS A 30 -3.87 0.96 8.47
N TYR A 31 -3.97 0.23 7.35
CA TYR A 31 -5.02 0.40 6.35
C TYR A 31 -6.26 -0.45 6.61
N PHE A 32 -6.22 -1.32 7.62
CA PHE A 32 -7.30 -2.24 7.96
C PHE A 32 -7.77 -1.96 9.40
N SER A 33 -9.04 -2.26 9.68
CA SER A 33 -9.47 -2.39 11.07
C SER A 33 -8.78 -3.58 11.75
N LYS A 34 -8.79 -3.61 13.10
CA LYS A 34 -8.21 -4.73 13.85
C LYS A 34 -8.84 -6.07 13.48
N GLU A 35 -10.15 -6.07 13.25
CA GLU A 35 -10.92 -7.27 12.87
C GLU A 35 -10.59 -7.72 11.44
N GLU A 36 -10.64 -6.82 10.46
CA GLU A 36 -10.25 -7.14 9.07
C GLU A 36 -8.81 -7.68 9.04
N TRP A 37 -7.88 -7.03 9.74
CA TRP A 37 -6.49 -7.48 9.79
C TRP A 37 -6.29 -8.85 10.45
N ALA A 38 -7.08 -9.15 11.49
CA ALA A 38 -7.06 -10.46 12.15
C ALA A 38 -7.61 -11.57 11.25
N ASN A 39 -8.64 -11.25 10.46
CA ASN A 39 -9.26 -12.18 9.52
C ASN A 39 -8.40 -12.48 8.28
N LEU A 40 -7.43 -11.62 7.95
CA LEU A 40 -6.52 -11.84 6.82
C LEU A 40 -5.52 -12.98 7.08
N GLY A 41 -5.41 -13.88 6.10
CA GLY A 41 -4.41 -14.92 6.07
C GLY A 41 -3.00 -14.39 5.86
N TYR A 42 -2.00 -15.25 6.06
CA TYR A 42 -0.60 -14.89 5.83
C TYR A 42 -0.33 -14.51 4.37
N SER A 43 -0.86 -15.29 3.43
CA SER A 43 -0.76 -15.05 1.98
C SER A 43 -1.31 -13.68 1.62
N ASP A 44 -2.49 -13.33 2.14
CA ASP A 44 -3.15 -12.06 1.85
C ASP A 44 -2.30 -10.89 2.35
N LYS A 45 -1.78 -11.00 3.58
CA LYS A 45 -0.86 -10.01 4.16
C LYS A 45 0.38 -9.80 3.30
N ILE A 46 0.94 -10.87 2.73
CA ILE A 46 2.08 -10.77 1.80
C ILE A 46 1.67 -10.07 0.50
N THR A 47 0.50 -10.41 -0.06
CA THR A 47 -0.03 -9.76 -1.27
C THR A 47 -0.19 -8.25 -1.07
N TYR A 48 -0.73 -7.80 0.06
CA TYR A 48 -0.86 -6.37 0.36
C TYR A 48 0.49 -5.68 0.53
N VAL A 49 1.47 -6.33 1.17
CA VAL A 49 2.85 -5.80 1.23
C VAL A 49 3.41 -5.60 -0.17
N TYR A 50 3.21 -6.57 -1.06
CA TYR A 50 3.69 -6.49 -2.43
C TYR A 50 2.98 -5.37 -3.21
N MET A 51 1.65 -5.27 -3.11
CA MET A 51 0.88 -4.22 -3.78
C MET A 51 1.33 -2.82 -3.36
N LYS A 52 1.55 -2.59 -2.06
CA LYS A 52 2.06 -1.29 -1.57
C LYS A 52 3.47 -1.01 -2.10
N ARG A 53 4.40 -1.97 -2.01
CA ARG A 53 5.77 -1.78 -2.49
C ARG A 53 5.82 -1.50 -3.98
N ASN A 54 5.00 -2.19 -4.76
CA ASN A 54 4.89 -1.95 -6.20
C ASN A 54 4.39 -0.54 -6.49
N TYR A 55 3.33 -0.10 -5.80
CA TYR A 55 2.83 1.26 -5.91
C TYR A 55 3.89 2.32 -5.54
N ASP A 56 4.56 2.16 -4.40
CA ASP A 56 5.61 3.06 -3.94
C ASP A 56 6.76 3.12 -4.96
N THR A 57 7.15 1.97 -5.52
CA THR A 57 8.21 1.87 -6.53
C THR A 57 7.82 2.60 -7.81
N MET A 58 6.65 2.31 -8.37
CA MET A 58 6.15 2.98 -9.58
C MET A 58 6.07 4.50 -9.39
N THR A 59 5.58 4.94 -8.23
CA THR A 59 5.47 6.36 -7.90
C THR A 59 6.84 7.01 -7.77
N SER A 60 7.82 6.34 -7.14
CA SER A 60 9.19 6.83 -7.02
C SER A 60 9.92 6.98 -8.36
N LEU A 61 9.52 6.19 -9.36
CA LEU A 61 10.01 6.29 -10.74
C LEU A 61 9.32 7.40 -11.55
N GLY A 62 8.39 8.15 -10.96
CA GLY A 62 7.63 9.20 -11.63
C GLY A 62 6.49 8.67 -12.51
N LEU A 63 6.16 7.38 -12.40
CA LEU A 63 5.05 6.80 -13.15
C LEU A 63 3.72 7.12 -12.45
N LYS A 64 2.68 7.38 -13.25
CA LYS A 64 1.31 7.50 -12.74
C LYS A 64 0.79 6.12 -12.34
N ALA A 65 0.96 5.78 -11.06
CA ALA A 65 0.45 4.56 -10.47
C ALA A 65 -0.95 4.76 -9.89
N THR A 66 -1.86 3.82 -10.13
CA THR A 66 -3.17 3.81 -9.45
C THR A 66 -2.98 3.45 -7.98
N LEU A 67 -3.54 4.26 -7.08
CA LEU A 67 -3.52 3.98 -5.65
C LEU A 67 -4.30 2.68 -5.37
N PRO A 68 -3.69 1.66 -4.73
CA PRO A 68 -4.38 0.42 -4.39
C PRO A 68 -5.61 0.70 -3.51
N ALA A 69 -6.72 0.00 -3.79
CA ALA A 69 -8.00 0.26 -3.13
C ALA A 69 -7.95 0.14 -1.60
N PHE A 70 -7.12 -0.75 -1.05
CA PHE A 70 -6.96 -0.89 0.40
C PHE A 70 -6.20 0.30 1.02
N MET A 71 -5.35 1.00 0.26
CA MET A 71 -4.63 2.19 0.71
C MET A 71 -5.48 3.45 0.65
N CYS A 72 -6.54 3.44 -0.16
CA CYS A 72 -7.57 4.46 -0.12
C CYS A 72 -8.25 4.38 1.24
N SER A 73 -7.81 5.22 2.18
CA SER A 73 -8.48 5.38 3.47
C SER A 73 -9.96 5.66 3.17
N LYS A 74 -10.82 4.68 3.46
CA LYS A 74 -12.27 4.90 3.52
C LYS A 74 -12.43 6.05 4.48
N LYS A 75 -12.68 7.25 3.96
CA LYS A 75 -12.99 8.42 4.77
C LYS A 75 -13.99 7.91 5.79
N ARG A 76 -13.65 7.96 7.09
CA ARG A 76 -14.68 7.92 8.12
C ARG A 76 -15.71 8.92 7.64
N ALA A 77 -16.93 8.47 7.36
CA ALA A 77 -18.01 9.35 6.96
C ALA A 77 -18.33 10.27 8.13
N LYS A 78 -17.48 11.27 8.34
CA LYS A 78 -17.84 12.57 8.85
C LYS A 78 -17.67 13.46 7.64
N GLN A 79 -18.72 13.46 6.83
CA GLN A 79 -18.98 14.51 5.86
C GLN A 79 -19.00 15.81 6.67
N SER A 80 -17.88 16.51 6.71
CA SER A 80 -17.85 17.93 6.98
C SER A 80 -17.11 18.59 5.83
N SER A 81 -17.82 19.55 5.25
CA SER A 81 -17.45 20.50 4.20
C SER A 81 -17.10 19.92 2.83
N GLY A 82 -17.96 20.23 1.87
CA GLY A 82 -17.87 19.86 0.47
C GLY A 82 -16.70 20.49 -0.26
N CYS A 83 -16.38 19.89 -1.41
CA CYS A 83 -15.74 20.62 -2.48
C CYS A 83 -16.86 21.17 -3.35
N ASP A 84 -17.33 22.38 -3.00
CA ASP A 84 -17.82 23.30 -4.02
C ASP A 84 -16.60 23.68 -4.85
N SER A 85 -16.35 22.94 -5.92
CA SER A 85 -15.43 23.39 -6.96
C SER A 85 -16.23 24.34 -7.85
N ASP A 86 -16.17 25.62 -7.50
CA ASP A 86 -16.45 26.74 -8.40
C ASP A 86 -15.49 26.66 -9.60
N GLU A 87 -15.93 26.02 -10.69
CA GLU A 87 -15.35 26.22 -12.01
C GLU A 87 -16.18 27.29 -12.73
N ASP A 88 -15.81 28.53 -12.42
CA ASP A 88 -16.21 29.72 -13.15
C ASP A 88 -15.45 29.73 -14.49
N GLN A 89 -16.13 29.32 -15.57
CA GLN A 89 -15.62 29.47 -16.94
C GLN A 89 -16.71 30.04 -17.83
N ASN A 90 -16.82 31.37 -17.82
CA ASN A 90 -17.36 32.12 -18.95
C ASN A 90 -16.23 32.91 -19.62
N PRO A 91 -16.04 32.70 -20.92
CA PRO A 91 -15.81 33.83 -21.79
C PRO A 91 -16.86 33.89 -22.90
N LYS A 92 -17.65 34.97 -22.84
CA LYS A 92 -18.40 35.59 -23.93
C LYS A 92 -17.69 35.39 -25.26
N ASN A 93 -18.41 34.94 -26.28
CA ASN A 93 -18.20 35.41 -27.65
C ASN A 93 -19.56 35.52 -28.32
N GLN A 94 -20.10 36.74 -28.35
CA GLN A 94 -21.19 37.09 -29.24
C GLN A 94 -20.65 37.03 -30.67
N ALA A 95 -21.11 36.06 -31.45
CA ALA A 95 -20.89 36.04 -32.88
C ALA A 95 -21.89 37.01 -33.51
N GLN A 96 -21.34 38.10 -34.04
CA GLN A 96 -22.00 39.05 -34.89
C GLN A 96 -22.29 38.42 -36.27
N ARG A 97 -23.56 38.34 -36.65
CA ARG A 97 -24.05 38.70 -37.99
C ARG A 97 -25.58 38.77 -38.02
#